data_AF-A0A7S4G9P4-F1
#
_entry.id   AF-A0A7S4G9P4-F1
#
_cell.length_a   1.000
_cell.length_b   1.000
_cell.length_c   1.000
_cell.angle_alpha   90.00
_cell.angle_beta   90.00
_cell.angle_gamma   90.00
#
_symmetry.space_group_name_H-M   'P 1'
#
loop_
_entity.id
_entity.type
_entity.pdbx_description
1 polymer ?
#
loop_
_entity_poly.entity_id
_entity_poly.type
_entity_poly.pdbx_seq_one_letter_code
_entity_poly.pdbx_strand_id
1 'polypeptide(L)'
;MKGRVAYLEELGVDVAKVVNQLPQVFGLRMENMKGTVAYLEELGVDVAKVVNRLPAVFGYSMENIKGTVAYLEELGVDVTKVVAYLQELGLDVTKVVNRLPPVFG
;
A
#
# COMPACT_ATOMS: atom_id res chain seq x y z
N MET A 1 6.57 -12.93 -15.34
CA MET A 1 5.18 -12.48 -15.09
C MET A 1 4.37 -13.46 -14.25
N LYS A 2 4.32 -14.77 -14.58
CA LYS A 2 3.50 -15.77 -13.84
C LYS A 2 3.62 -15.72 -12.31
N GLY A 3 4.83 -15.57 -11.76
CA GLY A 3 5.02 -15.53 -10.30
C GLY A 3 4.48 -14.29 -9.57
N ARG A 4 4.28 -13.15 -10.26
CA ARG A 4 3.71 -11.92 -9.64
C ARG A 4 2.19 -11.98 -9.61
N VAL A 5 1.61 -12.45 -10.71
CA VAL A 5 0.16 -12.63 -10.84
C VAL A 5 -0.32 -13.62 -9.78
N ALA A 6 0.29 -14.81 -9.72
CA ALA A 6 -0.07 -15.83 -8.73
C ALA A 6 0.07 -15.31 -7.29
N TYR A 7 1.16 -14.59 -7.00
CA TYR A 7 1.36 -13.99 -5.67
C TYR A 7 0.28 -12.97 -5.30
N LEU A 8 -0.14 -12.12 -6.23
CA LEU A 8 -1.22 -11.16 -5.98
C LEU A 8 -2.58 -11.88 -5.84
N GLU A 9 -2.84 -12.90 -6.65
CA GLU A 9 -4.07 -13.71 -6.54
C GLU A 9 -4.15 -14.45 -5.19
N GLU A 10 -3.04 -15.00 -4.71
CA GLU A 10 -2.94 -15.64 -3.38
C GLU A 10 -3.26 -14.66 -2.24
N LEU A 11 -2.95 -13.38 -2.42
CA LEU A 11 -3.30 -12.31 -1.48
C LEU A 11 -4.75 -11.84 -1.62
N GLY A 12 -5.56 -12.40 -2.53
CA GLY A 12 -6.93 -11.94 -2.78
C GLY A 12 -7.01 -10.61 -3.54
N VAL A 13 -5.96 -10.25 -4.28
CA VAL A 13 -5.91 -9.02 -5.07
C VAL A 13 -6.55 -9.24 -6.44
N ASP A 14 -7.38 -8.30 -6.88
CA ASP A 14 -7.89 -8.21 -8.24
C ASP A 14 -6.76 -7.71 -9.15
N VAL A 15 -6.04 -8.67 -9.74
CA VAL A 15 -4.90 -8.38 -10.60
C VAL A 15 -5.30 -7.55 -11.82
N ALA A 16 -6.48 -7.77 -12.40
CA ALA A 16 -6.94 -7.00 -13.55
C ALA A 16 -7.11 -5.52 -13.19
N LYS A 17 -7.72 -5.23 -12.04
CA LYS A 17 -7.85 -3.88 -11.52
C LYS A 17 -6.49 -3.24 -11.23
N VAL A 18 -5.60 -3.97 -10.54
CA VAL A 18 -4.25 -3.49 -10.22
C VAL A 18 -3.46 -3.15 -11.47
N VAL A 19 -3.50 -4.00 -12.50
CA VAL A 19 -2.77 -3.78 -13.76
C VAL A 19 -3.32 -2.57 -14.51
N ASN A 20 -4.64 -2.35 -14.48
CA ASN A 20 -5.24 -1.16 -15.08
C ASN A 20 -4.83 0.14 -14.37
N GLN A 21 -4.60 0.10 -13.06
CA GLN A 21 -4.20 1.27 -12.26
C GLN A 21 -2.67 1.47 -12.23
N LEU A 22 -1.90 0.39 -12.29
CA LEU A 22 -0.45 0.37 -12.16
C LEU A 22 0.18 -0.67 -13.09
N PRO A 23 0.22 -0.46 -14.42
CA PRO A 23 0.76 -1.43 -15.37
C PRO A 23 2.22 -1.83 -15.07
N GLN A 24 2.99 -0.93 -14.46
CA GLN A 24 4.38 -1.15 -14.06
C GLN A 24 4.55 -2.14 -12.90
N VAL A 25 3.47 -2.61 -12.28
CA VAL A 25 3.52 -3.62 -11.20
C VAL A 25 4.32 -4.86 -11.59
N PHE A 26 4.33 -5.23 -12.87
CA PHE A 26 5.10 -6.37 -13.38
C PHE A 26 6.61 -6.14 -13.46
N GLY A 27 7.05 -4.88 -13.47
CA GLY A 27 8.46 -4.48 -13.43
C GLY A 27 9.04 -4.41 -12.02
N LEU A 28 8.20 -4.39 -10.98
CA LEU A 28 8.63 -4.31 -9.59
C LEU A 28 9.37 -5.58 -9.17
N ARG A 29 10.37 -5.44 -8.29
CA ARG A 29 11.10 -6.58 -7.72
C ARG A 29 10.19 -7.34 -6.77
N MET A 30 10.18 -8.68 -6.88
CA MET A 30 9.37 -9.54 -6.00
C MET A 30 9.74 -9.36 -4.52
N GLU A 31 11.02 -9.16 -4.22
CA GLU A 31 11.52 -8.89 -2.87
C GLU A 31 10.88 -7.63 -2.28
N ASN A 32 10.78 -6.56 -3.06
CA ASN A 32 10.11 -5.32 -2.62
C ASN A 32 8.63 -5.57 -2.35
N MET A 33 7.92 -6.26 -3.25
CA MET A 33 6.50 -6.57 -3.07
C MET A 33 6.26 -7.39 -1.79
N LYS A 34 7.09 -8.42 -1.55
CA LYS A 34 7.01 -9.24 -0.34
C LYS A 34 7.33 -8.45 0.92
N GLY A 35 8.34 -7.58 0.88
CA GLY A 35 8.68 -6.71 2.00
C GLY A 35 7.54 -5.75 2.37
N THR A 36 6.90 -5.13 1.36
CA THR A 36 5.71 -4.29 1.58
C THR A 36 4.55 -5.09 2.19
N VAL A 37 4.26 -6.29 1.67
CA VAL A 37 3.20 -7.14 2.21
C VAL A 37 3.46 -7.50 3.67
N ALA A 38 4.66 -8.01 3.98
CA ALA A 38 5.01 -8.39 5.35
C ALA A 38 4.86 -7.23 6.34
N TYR A 39 5.23 -6.01 5.93
CA TYR A 39 5.06 -4.83 6.78
C TYR A 39 3.58 -4.44 6.95
N LEU A 40 2.75 -4.54 5.90
CA LEU A 40 1.31 -4.31 6.02
C LEU A 40 0.64 -5.35 6.94
N GLU A 41 1.08 -6.60 6.89
CA GLU A 41 0.62 -7.64 7.83
C GLU A 41 1.05 -7.34 9.27
N GLU A 42 2.27 -6.86 9.49
CA GLU A 42 2.77 -6.42 10.80
C GLU A 42 1.93 -5.27 11.39
N LEU A 43 1.47 -4.35 10.53
CA LEU A 43 0.54 -3.28 10.93
C LEU A 43 -0.89 -3.77 11.21
N GLY A 44 -1.20 -5.04 10.96
CA GLY A 44 -2.53 -5.62 11.16
C GLY A 44 -3.58 -5.12 10.18
N VAL A 45 -3.19 -4.59 9.02
CA VAL A 45 -4.13 -4.13 7.99
C VAL A 45 -4.46 -5.25 6.99
N ASP A 46 -5.63 -5.18 6.37
CA ASP A 46 -6.02 -6.07 5.28
C ASP A 46 -5.21 -5.72 4.01
N VAL A 47 -4.17 -6.53 3.74
CA VAL A 47 -3.27 -6.36 2.60
C VAL A 47 -4.03 -6.33 1.27
N ALA A 48 -4.97 -7.26 1.08
CA ALA A 48 -5.75 -7.36 -0.14
C ALA A 48 -6.51 -6.06 -0.41
N LYS A 49 -7.17 -5.56 0.63
CA LYS A 49 -7.95 -4.32 0.57
C LYS A 49 -7.08 -3.09 0.32
N VAL A 50 -5.90 -3.02 0.94
CA VAL A 50 -4.93 -1.93 0.70
C VAL A 50 -4.44 -1.98 -0.75
N VAL A 51 -3.95 -3.12 -1.22
CA VAL A 51 -3.36 -3.26 -2.57
C VAL A 51 -4.41 -3.03 -3.67
N ASN A 52 -5.64 -3.52 -3.48
CA ASN A 52 -6.74 -3.30 -4.42
C ASN A 52 -7.18 -1.84 -4.57
N ARG A 53 -6.83 -0.98 -3.60
CA ARG A 53 -7.14 0.46 -3.63
C ARG A 53 -5.93 1.33 -3.94
N LEU A 54 -4.77 0.93 -3.45
CA LEU A 54 -3.49 1.62 -3.60
C LEU A 54 -2.44 0.64 -4.13
N PRO A 55 -2.51 0.21 -5.41
CA PRO A 55 -1.50 -0.69 -5.95
C PRO A 55 -0.11 -0.05 -5.98
N ALA A 56 -0.06 1.29 -6.06
CA ALA A 56 1.15 2.10 -6.00
C ALA A 56 1.94 1.93 -4.70
N VAL A 57 1.37 1.30 -3.65
CA VAL A 57 2.07 1.00 -2.40
C VAL A 57 3.36 0.20 -2.62
N PHE A 58 3.41 -0.64 -3.65
CA PHE A 58 4.62 -1.40 -4.02
C PHE A 58 5.72 -0.56 -4.66
N GLY A 59 5.39 0.65 -5.13
CA GLY A 59 6.34 1.59 -5.72
C GLY A 59 7.01 2.52 -4.72
N TYR A 60 6.50 2.60 -3.49
CA TYR A 60 7.10 3.41 -2.43
C TYR A 60 8.32 2.72 -1.80
N SER A 61 9.28 3.51 -1.35
CA SER A 61 10.39 2.99 -0.55
C SER A 61 9.86 2.55 0.83
N MET A 62 10.46 1.51 1.39
CA MET A 62 10.11 1.05 2.74
C MET A 62 10.33 2.15 3.79
N GLU A 63 11.37 2.97 3.60
CA GLU A 63 11.65 4.14 4.43
C GLU A 63 10.50 5.14 4.43
N ASN A 64 9.94 5.47 3.26
CA ASN A 64 8.82 6.42 3.17
C ASN A 64 7.56 5.86 3.81
N ILE A 65 7.28 4.56 3.62
CA ILE A 65 6.12 3.90 4.23
C ILE A 65 6.25 3.96 5.77
N LYS A 66 7.39 3.53 6.32
CA LYS A 66 7.64 3.55 7.77
C LYS A 66 7.64 4.95 8.35
N GLY A 67 8.25 5.92 7.67
CA GLY A 67 8.25 7.31 8.08
C GLY A 67 6.83 7.89 8.15
N THR A 68 6.00 7.60 7.15
CA THR A 68 4.59 8.02 7.14
C THR A 68 3.81 7.41 8.31
N VAL A 69 4.02 6.13 8.59
CA VAL A 69 3.38 5.45 9.74
C VAL A 69 3.80 6.10 11.05
N ALA A 70 5.11 6.26 11.27
CA ALA A 70 5.65 6.85 12.50
C ALA A 70 5.10 8.27 12.72
N TYR A 71 5.02 9.10 11.67
CA TYR A 71 4.48 10.45 11.79
C TYR A 71 2.98 10.46 12.13
N LEU A 72 2.19 9.56 11.55
CA LEU A 72 0.78 9.43 11.91
C LEU A 72 0.64 8.97 13.38
N GLU A 73 1.45 8.01 13.81
CA GLU A 73 1.47 7.56 15.20
C GLU A 73 1.88 8.67 16.18
N GLU A 74 2.87 9.51 15.85
CA GLU A 74 3.27 10.68 16.63
C GLU A 74 2.14 11.71 16.79
N LEU A 75 1.28 11.83 15.77
CA LEU A 75 0.08 12.67 15.83
C LEU A 75 -1.07 12.02 16.62
N GLY A 76 -0.87 10.83 17.21
CA GLY A 76 -1.90 10.05 17.89
C GLY A 76 -2.91 9.43 16.93
N VAL A 77 -2.55 9.33 15.65
CA VAL A 77 -3.42 8.81 14.59
C VAL A 77 -3.11 7.34 14.35
N ASP A 78 -4.10 6.51 14.62
CA ASP A 78 -4.05 5.08 14.31
C ASP A 78 -4.16 4.86 12.80
N VAL A 79 -3.06 4.47 12.16
CA VAL A 79 -2.96 4.26 10.71
C VAL A 79 -4.00 3.26 10.20
N THR A 80 -4.33 2.24 11.00
CA THR A 80 -5.35 1.24 10.61
C THR A 80 -6.72 1.90 10.46
N LYS A 81 -7.05 2.86 11.33
CA LYS A 81 -8.29 3.64 11.26
C LYS A 81 -8.30 4.64 10.13
N VAL A 82 -7.16 5.27 9.82
CA VAL A 82 -7.05 6.17 8.66
C VAL A 82 -7.34 5.41 7.38
N VAL A 83 -6.72 4.25 7.21
CA VAL A 83 -6.95 3.39 6.04
C VAL A 83 -8.42 3.00 5.96
N ALA A 84 -9.04 2.56 7.06
CA ALA A 84 -10.47 2.23 7.10
C ALA A 84 -11.39 3.43 6.78
N TYR A 85 -11.11 4.61 7.34
CA TYR A 85 -11.91 5.81 7.15
C TYR A 85 -11.83 6.35 5.72
N LEU A 86 -10.62 6.45 5.16
CA LEU A 86 -10.44 6.82 3.75
C LEU A 86 -11.11 5.80 2.82
N GLN A 87 -11.13 4.53 3.24
CA GLN A 87 -11.82 3.48 2.51
C GLN A 87 -13.35 3.69 2.48
N GLU A 88 -13.96 4.01 3.62
CA GLU A 88 -15.41 4.28 3.71
C GLU A 88 -15.82 5.49 2.87
N LEU A 89 -14.99 6.53 2.85
CA LEU A 89 -15.25 7.76 2.08
C LEU A 89 -14.97 7.62 0.58
N GLY A 90 -14.46 6.48 0.12
CA GLY A 90 -14.08 6.29 -1.29
C GLY A 90 -12.93 7.19 -1.72
N LEU A 91 -12.13 7.70 -0.79
CA LEU A 91 -11.01 8.60 -1.07
C LEU A 91 -9.77 7.82 -1.49
N ASP A 92 -9.04 8.40 -2.44
CA ASP A 92 -7.78 7.86 -2.94
C ASP A 92 -6.66 8.12 -1.91
N VAL A 93 -6.20 7.05 -1.26
CA VAL A 93 -5.15 7.10 -0.24
C VAL A 93 -3.87 7.72 -0.80
N THR A 94 -3.54 7.50 -2.08
CA THR A 94 -2.38 8.12 -2.74
C THR A 94 -2.46 9.64 -2.67
N LYS A 95 -3.65 10.21 -2.93
CA LYS A 95 -3.85 11.66 -2.93
C LYS A 95 -3.78 12.25 -1.53
N VAL A 96 -4.21 11.49 -0.52
CA VAL A 96 -4.12 11.90 0.87
C VAL A 96 -2.66 11.87 1.34
N VAL A 97 -1.95 10.77 1.07
CA VAL A 97 -0.52 10.62 1.39
C VAL A 97 0.31 11.69 0.70
N ASN A 98 0.06 11.99 -0.59
CA ASN A 98 0.76 13.05 -1.32
C ASN A 98 0.45 14.48 -0.82
N ARG A 99 -0.55 14.66 0.05
CA ARG A 99 -0.88 15.94 0.70
C ARG A 99 -0.31 16.04 2.10
N LEU A 100 0.14 14.93 2.68
CA LEU A 100 0.90 14.99 3.92
C LEU A 100 2.24 15.67 3.62
N PRO A 101 2.75 16.51 4.54
CA PRO A 101 4.11 17.02 4.40
C PRO A 101 5.05 15.83 4.15
N PRO A 102 6.04 15.97 3.24
CA PRO A 102 7.01 14.90 3.00
C PRO A 102 7.65 14.59 4.34
N VAL A 103 7.33 13.40 4.87
CA VAL A 103 7.73 13.11 6.24
C VAL A 103 9.25 12.98 6.29
N PHE A 104 9.92 12.46 5.25
CA PHE A 104 11.34 12.69 4.98
C PHE A 104 11.63 12.54 3.48
N GLY A 105 12.36 13.51 2.91
CA GLY A 105 12.70 13.63 1.49
C GLY A 105 12.39 15.01 0.92
#